data_AF-A0A151RLC7-F1
#
_entry.id   AF-A0A151RLC7-F1
#
_cell.length_a   1.000
_cell.length_b   1.000
_cell.length_c   1.000
_cell.angle_alpha   90.00
_cell.angle_beta   90.00
_cell.angle_gamma   90.00
#
_symmetry.space_group_name_H-M   'P 1'
#
loop_
_entity.id
_entity.type
_entity.pdbx_description
1 polymer ?
#
loop_
_entity_poly.entity_id
_entity_poly.type
_entity_poly.pdbx_seq_one_letter_code
_entity_poly.pdbx_strand_id
1 'polypeptide(L)'
;MVRRPKGHTSGSKNKFKPPLVITWEPEPAITPFILEILGESDVVEALARFSRRKNTGLCVLSSSGTVANVTLRQPGATITFHGHFDVLSLSATLLLHASPAIAFSAFVVSLAGPQG
;
A
#
# COMPACT_ATOMS: atom_id res chain seq x y z
N MET A 1 4.45 47.72 69.31
CA MET A 1 5.29 46.50 69.36
C MET A 1 4.31 45.33 69.36
N VAL A 2 4.11 44.53 68.31
CA VAL A 2 5.01 43.56 67.67
C VAL A 2 4.44 43.25 66.26
N ARG A 3 5.26 43.30 65.20
CA ARG A 3 4.86 42.80 63.87
C ARG A 3 5.16 41.30 63.82
N ARG A 4 4.15 40.47 63.50
CA ARG A 4 4.35 39.02 63.33
C ARG A 4 5.35 38.78 62.20
N PRO A 5 6.38 37.92 62.38
CA PRO A 5 7.27 37.57 61.29
C PRO A 5 6.48 36.77 60.27
N LYS A 6 6.43 37.24 59.02
CA LYS A 6 5.87 36.46 57.91
C LYS A 6 6.78 35.26 57.71
N GLY A 7 6.35 34.10 58.19
CA GLY A 7 7.01 32.83 57.92
C GLY A 7 6.98 32.56 56.42
N HIS A 8 8.14 32.28 55.83
CA HIS A 8 8.20 31.64 54.52
C HIS A 8 7.79 30.17 54.73
N THR A 9 6.86 29.64 53.93
CA THR A 9 6.55 28.21 53.99
C THR A 9 7.76 27.43 53.47
N SER A 10 8.31 26.57 54.32
CA SER A 10 9.43 25.69 54.00
C SER A 10 9.09 24.77 52.82
N GLY A 11 9.92 24.82 51.79
CA GLY A 11 10.16 23.70 50.88
C GLY A 11 9.04 23.34 49.91
N SER A 12 8.86 24.12 48.84
CA SER A 12 8.37 23.54 47.58
C SER A 12 9.47 22.64 47.01
N LYS A 13 9.51 21.38 47.44
CA LYS A 13 10.23 20.34 46.69
C LYS A 13 9.46 20.17 45.38
N ASN A 14 9.91 20.88 44.36
CA ASN A 14 9.48 20.66 42.98
C ASN A 14 9.81 19.21 42.62
N LYS A 15 8.88 18.30 42.90
CA LYS A 15 8.95 16.94 42.38
C LYS A 15 8.89 17.09 40.87
N PHE A 16 10.00 16.81 40.19
CA PHE A 16 10.00 16.73 38.73
C PHE A 16 8.85 15.83 38.33
N LYS A 17 7.85 16.40 37.66
CA LYS A 17 6.80 15.60 37.03
C LYS A 17 7.54 14.59 36.14
N PRO A 18 7.31 13.28 36.30
CA PRO A 18 7.93 12.31 35.41
C PRO A 18 7.55 12.72 33.98
N PRO A 19 8.51 12.74 33.03
CA PRO A 19 8.19 13.11 31.67
C PRO A 19 7.08 12.20 31.17
N LEU A 20 5.99 12.81 30.69
CA LEU A 20 4.94 12.09 29.97
C LEU A 20 5.58 11.57 28.69
N VAL A 21 6.04 10.32 28.72
CA VAL A 21 6.47 9.59 27.53
C VAL A 21 5.19 9.22 26.78
N ILE A 22 4.84 10.04 25.79
CA ILE A 22 3.77 9.70 24.85
C ILE A 22 4.41 8.84 23.77
N THR A 23 4.26 7.52 23.89
CA THR A 23 4.63 6.58 22.84
C THR A 23 3.62 6.72 21.71
N TRP A 24 3.85 7.65 20.79
CA TRP A 24 3.13 7.71 19.52
C TRP A 24 3.68 6.58 18.65
N GLU A 25 3.00 5.44 18.64
CA GLU A 25 3.20 4.45 17.59
C GLU A 25 2.61 5.04 16.30
N PRO A 26 3.41 5.30 15.26
CA PRO A 26 2.88 5.79 14.00
C PRO A 26 2.03 4.69 13.36
N GLU A 27 0.79 5.03 13.01
CA GLU A 27 -0.06 4.17 12.17
C GLU A 27 0.71 3.77 10.90
N PRO A 28 0.60 2.51 10.43
CA PRO A 28 1.33 2.07 9.26
C PRO A 28 0.95 2.92 8.04
N ALA A 29 1.97 3.47 7.38
CA ALA A 29 1.80 4.36 6.21
C ALA A 29 1.04 3.69 5.05
N ILE A 30 1.00 2.34 5.02
CA ILE A 30 0.29 1.52 4.02
C ILE A 30 -0.43 0.38 4.73
N THR A 31 -1.72 0.18 4.41
CA THR A 31 -2.48 -0.99 4.85
C THR A 31 -2.20 -2.20 3.94
N PRO A 32 -1.76 -3.35 4.48
CA PRO A 32 -1.51 -4.54 3.67
C PRO A 32 -2.82 -5.21 3.24
N PHE A 33 -2.85 -5.70 1.99
CA PHE A 33 -3.95 -6.51 1.47
C PHE A 33 -3.40 -7.74 0.74
N ILE A 34 -4.08 -8.87 0.91
CA ILE A 34 -3.88 -10.09 0.11
C ILE A 34 -5.11 -10.24 -0.77
N LEU A 35 -4.92 -10.32 -2.08
CA LEU A 35 -5.99 -10.44 -3.05
C LEU A 35 -5.80 -11.75 -3.81
N GLU A 36 -6.78 -12.65 -3.66
CA GLU A 36 -6.89 -13.83 -4.50
C GLU A 36 -7.73 -13.47 -5.74
N ILE A 37 -7.15 -13.67 -6.92
CA ILE A 37 -7.82 -13.43 -8.19
C ILE A 37 -8.21 -14.79 -8.74
N LEU A 38 -9.51 -14.95 -9.02
CA LEU A 38 -10.05 -16.20 -9.52
C LEU A 38 -9.55 -16.48 -10.95
N GLY A 39 -9.53 -17.77 -11.30
CA GLY A 39 -9.28 -18.19 -12.68
C GLY A 39 -10.22 -17.50 -13.66
N GLU A 40 -9.73 -17.29 -14.88
CA GLU A 40 -10.46 -16.64 -15.98
C GLU A 40 -10.84 -15.16 -15.73
N SER A 41 -10.40 -14.57 -14.62
CA SER A 41 -10.56 -13.14 -14.36
C SER A 41 -9.41 -12.32 -14.95
N ASP A 42 -9.71 -11.14 -15.50
CA ASP A 42 -8.68 -10.18 -15.88
C ASP A 42 -8.02 -9.59 -14.61
N VAL A 43 -6.71 -9.75 -14.49
CA VAL A 43 -5.93 -9.34 -13.31
C VAL A 43 -5.99 -7.83 -13.11
N VAL A 44 -5.92 -7.06 -14.20
CA VAL A 44 -5.91 -5.59 -14.14
C VAL A 44 -7.30 -5.09 -13.72
N GLU A 45 -8.36 -5.67 -14.29
CA GLU A 45 -9.74 -5.34 -13.90
C GLU A 45 -10.02 -5.70 -12.45
N ALA A 46 -9.55 -6.87 -11.98
CA ALA A 46 -9.73 -7.30 -10.59
C ALA A 46 -9.09 -6.32 -9.60
N LEU A 47 -7.85 -5.90 -9.85
CA LEU A 47 -7.15 -4.91 -9.03
C LEU A 47 -7.84 -3.55 -9.07
N ALA A 48 -8.23 -3.08 -10.26
CA ALA A 48 -8.93 -1.82 -10.42
C ALA A 48 -10.30 -1.83 -9.71
N ARG A 49 -11.04 -2.95 -9.80
CA ARG A 49 -12.33 -3.15 -9.11
C ARG A 49 -12.16 -3.14 -7.60
N PHE A 50 -11.12 -3.77 -7.08
CA PHE A 50 -10.81 -3.74 -5.65
C PHE A 50 -10.51 -2.32 -5.17
N SER A 51 -9.61 -1.61 -5.86
CA SER A 51 -9.25 -0.22 -5.56
C SER A 51 -10.48 0.69 -5.52
N ARG A 52 -11.37 0.58 -6.52
CA ARG A 52 -12.63 1.34 -6.56
C ARG A 52 -13.57 0.98 -5.41
N ARG A 53 -13.75 -0.31 -5.12
CA ARG A 53 -14.65 -0.76 -4.04
C ARG A 53 -14.17 -0.34 -2.65
N LYS A 54 -12.85 -0.27 -2.44
CA LYS A 54 -12.23 0.17 -1.19
C LYS A 54 -11.95 1.68 -1.15
N ASN A 55 -12.24 2.39 -2.24
CA ASN A 55 -11.93 3.81 -2.41
C ASN A 55 -10.47 4.15 -1.99
N THR A 56 -9.52 3.30 -2.40
CA THR A 56 -8.13 3.33 -1.94
C THR A 56 -7.18 3.03 -3.09
N GLY A 57 -6.08 3.77 -3.20
CA GLY A 57 -4.99 3.45 -4.14
C GLY A 57 -4.23 2.19 -3.75
N LEU A 58 -3.57 1.53 -4.69
CA LEU A 58 -2.87 0.26 -4.45
C LEU A 58 -1.41 0.33 -4.95
N CYS A 59 -0.53 -0.37 -4.25
CA CYS A 59 0.82 -0.70 -4.70
C CYS A 59 0.99 -2.21 -4.60
N VAL A 60 1.36 -2.86 -5.70
CA VAL A 60 1.64 -4.31 -5.71
C VAL A 60 3.05 -4.53 -5.19
N LEU A 61 3.14 -5.11 -3.99
CA LEU A 61 4.42 -5.42 -3.34
C LEU A 61 4.98 -6.77 -3.76
N SER A 62 4.09 -7.73 -4.02
CA SER A 62 4.44 -9.07 -4.50
C SER A 62 3.24 -9.70 -5.20
N SER A 63 3.50 -10.66 -6.05
CA SER A 63 2.50 -11.43 -6.79
C SER A 63 3.04 -12.82 -7.06
N SER A 64 2.15 -13.81 -7.09
CA SER A 64 2.47 -15.16 -7.56
C SER A 64 1.22 -15.76 -8.20
N GLY A 65 1.43 -16.71 -9.11
CA GLY A 65 0.35 -17.43 -9.79
C GLY A 65 0.60 -17.55 -11.28
N THR A 66 -0.39 -18.11 -11.96
CA THR A 66 -0.37 -18.37 -13.40
C THR A 66 -1.49 -17.59 -14.06
N VAL A 67 -1.21 -17.02 -15.23
CA VAL A 67 -2.19 -16.29 -16.05
C VAL A 67 -2.35 -16.99 -17.40
N ALA A 68 -3.50 -16.79 -18.05
CA ALA A 68 -3.76 -17.31 -19.39
C ALA A 68 -4.09 -16.18 -20.37
N ASN A 69 -3.76 -16.38 -21.64
CA ASN A 69 -4.12 -15.46 -22.74
C ASN A 69 -3.72 -14.00 -22.46
N VAL A 70 -2.43 -13.76 -22.29
CA VAL A 70 -1.91 -12.45 -21.86
C VAL A 70 -1.89 -11.46 -23.02
N THR A 71 -2.51 -10.29 -22.81
CA THR A 71 -2.37 -9.15 -23.73
C THR A 71 -1.41 -8.12 -23.16
N LEU A 72 -0.28 -7.91 -23.85
CA LEU A 72 0.71 -6.90 -23.52
C LEU A 72 0.52 -5.67 -24.40
N ARG A 73 0.50 -4.48 -23.77
CA ARG A 73 0.44 -3.20 -24.45
C ARG A 73 1.78 -2.50 -24.27
N GLN A 74 2.54 -2.39 -25.35
CA GLN A 74 3.84 -1.74 -25.39
C GLN A 74 3.76 -0.49 -26.28
N PRO A 75 4.71 0.46 -26.15
CA PRO A 75 4.77 1.60 -27.05
C PRO A 75 4.77 1.13 -28.52
N GLY A 76 3.73 1.50 -29.27
CA GLY A 76 3.60 1.16 -30.69
C GLY A 76 2.97 -0.19 -31.03
N ALA A 77 2.68 -1.07 -30.05
CA ALA A 77 2.06 -2.37 -30.35
C ALA A 77 1.19 -2.91 -29.19
N THR A 78 0.19 -3.72 -29.56
CA THR A 78 -0.53 -4.59 -28.63
C THR A 78 -0.39 -6.01 -29.13
N ILE A 79 0.08 -6.92 -28.27
CA ILE A 79 0.39 -8.30 -28.62
C ILE A 79 -0.34 -9.21 -27.64
N THR A 80 -1.03 -10.22 -28.15
CA THR A 80 -1.68 -11.23 -27.33
C THR A 80 -0.95 -12.55 -27.46
N PHE A 81 -0.57 -13.12 -26.32
CA PHE A 81 0.09 -14.41 -26.19
C PHE A 81 -0.94 -15.42 -25.68
N HIS A 82 -1.25 -16.43 -26.50
CA HIS A 82 -2.15 -17.51 -26.12
C HIS A 82 -1.39 -18.62 -25.39
N GLY A 83 -2.01 -19.19 -24.36
CA GLY A 83 -1.40 -20.19 -23.49
C GLY A 83 -1.43 -19.79 -22.03
N HIS A 84 -0.76 -20.59 -21.19
CA HIS A 84 -0.59 -20.35 -19.76
C HIS A 84 0.85 -19.90 -19.49
N PHE A 85 1.00 -18.94 -18.59
CA PHE A 85 2.27 -18.31 -18.27
C PHE A 85 2.38 -18.13 -16.76
N ASP A 86 3.54 -18.47 -16.21
CA ASP A 86 3.82 -18.22 -14.80
C ASP A 86 4.24 -16.77 -14.60
N VAL A 87 3.63 -16.12 -13.62
CA VAL A 87 3.98 -14.75 -13.24
C VAL A 87 5.24 -14.78 -12.40
N LEU A 88 6.35 -14.37 -13.00
CA LEU A 88 7.63 -14.23 -12.30
C LEU A 88 7.68 -12.97 -11.45
N SER A 89 7.14 -11.87 -11.99
CA SER A 89 6.96 -10.63 -11.25
C SER A 89 5.83 -9.79 -11.84
N LEU A 90 5.09 -9.11 -10.97
CA LEU A 90 4.13 -8.07 -11.31
C LEU A 90 4.45 -6.83 -10.47
N SER A 91 4.61 -5.70 -11.13
CA SER A 91 4.75 -4.40 -10.48
C SER A 91 3.65 -3.50 -10.99
N ALA A 92 2.88 -2.91 -10.07
CA ALA A 92 1.80 -2.01 -10.43
C ALA A 92 1.49 -1.00 -9.34
N THR A 93 1.11 0.21 -9.78
CA THR A 93 0.62 1.28 -8.91
C THR A 93 -0.70 1.80 -9.44
N LEU A 94 -1.76 1.70 -8.65
CA LEU A 94 -3.07 2.22 -8.99
C LEU A 94 -3.35 3.45 -8.13
N LEU A 95 -3.45 4.61 -8.77
CA LEU A 95 -3.84 5.85 -8.08
C LEU A 95 -5.36 5.98 -8.02
N LEU A 96 -5.85 6.43 -6.88
CA LEU A 96 -7.26 6.75 -6.71
C LEU A 96 -7.65 7.88 -7.68
N HIS A 97 -8.75 7.72 -8.40
CA HIS A 97 -9.25 8.66 -9.43
C HIS A 97 -8.35 8.82 -10.68
N ALA A 98 -7.39 7.92 -10.91
CA ALA A 98 -6.68 7.91 -12.18
C ALA A 98 -7.64 7.67 -13.35
N SER A 99 -7.44 8.41 -14.45
CA SER A 99 -8.07 8.08 -15.73
C SER A 99 -7.72 6.63 -16.10
N PRO A 100 -8.64 5.83 -16.69
CA PRO A 100 -8.37 4.45 -17.07
C PRO A 100 -7.08 4.29 -17.86
N ALA A 101 -6.78 5.23 -18.76
CA ALA A 101 -5.55 5.24 -19.56
C ALA A 101 -4.26 5.25 -18.70
N ILE A 102 -4.26 5.99 -17.60
CA ILE A 102 -3.11 6.12 -16.68
C ILE A 102 -2.97 4.86 -15.83
N ALA A 103 -4.10 4.27 -15.41
CA ALA A 103 -4.09 3.01 -14.65
C ALA A 103 -3.48 1.87 -15.47
N PHE A 104 -3.82 1.74 -16.75
CA PHE A 104 -3.27 0.69 -17.61
C PHE A 104 -1.77 0.84 -17.90
N SER A 105 -1.22 2.05 -17.88
CA SER A 105 0.22 2.28 -18.09
C SER A 105 1.10 1.96 -16.88
N ALA A 106 0.50 1.73 -15.71
CA ALA A 106 1.24 1.51 -14.48
C ALA A 106 1.61 0.04 -14.22
N PHE A 107 1.20 -0.89 -15.10
CA PHE A 107 1.45 -2.32 -14.94
C PHE A 107 2.66 -2.78 -15.74
N VAL A 108 3.58 -3.46 -15.06
CA VAL A 108 4.74 -4.12 -15.65
C VAL A 108 4.77 -5.56 -15.17
N VAL A 109 5.01 -6.51 -16.07
CA VAL A 109 4.97 -7.94 -15.77
C VAL A 109 6.12 -8.67 -16.46
N SER A 110 6.69 -9.65 -15.77
CA SER A 110 7.59 -10.66 -16.33
C SER A 110 6.94 -12.03 -16.24
N LEU A 111 6.99 -12.78 -17.33
CA LEU A 111 6.25 -14.03 -17.52
C LEU A 111 7.19 -15.13 -18.01
N ALA A 112 7.05 -16.35 -17.49
CA ALA A 112 7.67 -17.55 -18.03
C ALA A 112 6.66 -18.34 -18.85
N GLY A 113 7.06 -18.77 -20.04
CA GLY A 113 6.26 -19.63 -20.89
C GLY A 113 6.59 -21.11 -20.68
N PRO A 114 5.90 -22.02 -21.40
CA PRO A 114 6.17 -23.45 -21.33
C PRO A 114 7.61 -23.87 -21.70
N GLN A 115 8.37 -22.98 -22.36
CA GLN A 115 9.74 -23.24 -22.81
C GLN A 115 10.80 -22.56 -21.92
N GLY A 116 10.40 -21.98 -20.79
CA GLY A 116 11.26 -21.14 -19.94
C GLY A 116 11.22 -19.69 -20.41
#